data_AF-A0A9E1V966-F1
#
_entry.id   AF-A0A9E1V966-F1
#
_cell.length_a   1.000
_cell.length_b   1.000
_cell.length_c   1.000
_cell.angle_alpha   90.00
_cell.angle_beta   90.00
_cell.angle_gamma   90.00
#
_symmetry.space_group_name_H-M   'P 1'
#
loop_
_entity.id
_entity.type
_entity.pdbx_description
1 polymer ?
#
loop_
_entity_poly.entity_id
_entity_poly.type
_entity_poly.pdbx_seq_one_letter_code
_entity_poly.pdbx_strand_id
1 'polypeptide(L)'
;MARLLMPKGTAVWLVDNTTMSFLQVAEFCGLHELEVQAIADDEVAIGIVGQDPITGGQLTREEIERCERDPAGRLELAKSDIPQPVVRPKGPRYTPVSKRADKPDAIAWLLRNQPDLTDAQIGRLIGTTKPTITAVRDRTHWNSSNLTPRSPVEVGLCTHQELRAVVVKAAEKAAKNRPAGQPPESPAPLEAPVADTPVDNSPAEESAQEASMQESLLGDGAPIEKPPEPTVEDLWPSATPNSDAS
;
A
#
# COMPACT_ATOMS: atom_id res chain seq x y z
N MET A 1 10.85 -15.44 -17.26
CA MET A 1 11.65 -16.64 -16.95
C MET A 1 11.07 -17.27 -15.69
N ALA A 2 10.78 -18.56 -15.73
CA ALA A 2 10.35 -19.29 -14.55
C ALA A 2 11.47 -19.24 -13.51
N ARG A 3 11.13 -18.93 -12.25
CA ARG A 3 12.08 -18.83 -11.16
C ARG A 3 12.07 -20.14 -10.39
N LEU A 4 13.25 -20.71 -10.14
CA LEU A 4 13.39 -21.88 -9.27
C LEU A 4 12.84 -21.58 -7.87
N LEU A 5 12.11 -22.56 -7.31
CA LEU A 5 11.47 -22.40 -6.01
C LEU A 5 12.49 -22.34 -4.87
N MET A 6 13.54 -23.18 -4.92
CA MET A 6 14.56 -23.34 -3.87
C MET A 6 15.98 -23.39 -4.46
N PRO A 7 16.54 -22.26 -4.94
CA PRO A 7 17.79 -22.27 -5.72
C PRO A 7 19.00 -22.83 -4.95
N LYS A 8 19.14 -22.53 -3.65
CA LYS A 8 20.26 -23.05 -2.83
C LYS A 8 20.14 -24.55 -2.54
N GLY A 9 18.94 -25.02 -2.21
CA GLY A 9 18.71 -26.46 -1.98
C GLY A 9 18.87 -27.28 -3.26
N THR A 10 18.45 -26.74 -4.40
CA THR A 10 18.70 -27.37 -5.71
C THR A 10 20.19 -27.35 -6.08
N ALA A 11 20.92 -26.27 -5.76
CA ALA A 11 22.37 -26.21 -5.98
C ALA A 11 23.12 -27.27 -5.16
N VAL A 12 22.82 -27.43 -3.86
CA VAL A 12 23.41 -28.50 -3.02
C VAL A 12 23.17 -29.87 -3.64
N TRP A 13 21.91 -30.15 -4.02
CA TRP A 13 21.58 -31.45 -4.63
C TRP A 13 22.33 -31.69 -5.95
N LEU A 14 22.40 -30.68 -6.83
CA LEU A 14 23.10 -30.80 -8.11
C LEU A 14 24.61 -31.00 -7.93
N VAL A 15 25.24 -30.29 -7.00
CA VAL A 15 26.68 -30.45 -6.69
C VAL A 15 26.97 -31.86 -6.16
N ASP A 16 26.10 -32.42 -5.31
CA ASP A 16 26.32 -33.73 -4.69
C ASP A 16 25.98 -34.92 -5.60
N ASN A 17 25.04 -34.74 -6.54
CA ASN A 17 24.44 -35.85 -7.31
C ASN A 17 24.76 -35.82 -8.81
N THR A 18 25.44 -34.79 -9.31
CA THR A 18 25.77 -34.64 -10.74
C THR A 18 27.24 -34.28 -10.94
N THR A 19 27.74 -34.49 -12.16
CA THR A 19 29.13 -34.16 -12.55
C THR A 19 29.25 -32.85 -13.34
N MET A 20 28.23 -31.99 -13.22
CA MET A 20 28.15 -30.73 -13.94
C MET A 20 29.16 -29.69 -13.43
N SER A 21 29.50 -28.72 -14.27
CA SER A 21 30.39 -27.62 -13.85
C SER A 21 29.68 -26.64 -12.93
N PHE A 22 30.44 -25.99 -12.03
CA PHE A 22 29.91 -24.99 -11.10
C PHE A 22 29.26 -23.80 -11.82
N LEU A 23 29.76 -23.44 -13.02
CA LEU A 23 29.16 -22.41 -13.87
C LEU A 23 27.74 -22.78 -14.33
N GLN A 24 27.53 -24.03 -14.74
CA GLN A 24 26.21 -24.50 -15.20
C GLN A 24 25.20 -24.52 -14.05
N VAL A 25 25.61 -24.99 -12.87
CA VAL A 25 24.77 -24.99 -11.67
C VAL A 25 24.46 -23.56 -11.22
N ALA A 26 25.45 -22.67 -11.25
CA ALA A 26 25.31 -21.25 -10.91
C ALA A 26 24.32 -20.54 -11.84
N GLU A 27 24.45 -20.74 -13.16
CA GLU A 27 23.56 -20.14 -14.14
C GLU A 27 22.11 -20.63 -13.98
N PHE A 28 21.92 -21.93 -13.74
CA PHE A 28 20.60 -22.50 -13.53
C PHE A 28 19.94 -21.97 -12.24
N CYS A 29 20.66 -22.02 -11.12
CA CYS A 29 20.18 -21.60 -9.80
C CYS A 29 20.12 -20.08 -9.63
N GLY A 30 20.69 -19.31 -10.55
CA GLY A 30 20.82 -17.85 -10.43
C GLY A 30 21.74 -17.43 -9.28
N LEU A 31 22.76 -18.24 -8.99
CA LEU A 31 23.78 -18.00 -7.98
C LEU A 31 25.09 -17.60 -8.64
N HIS A 32 26.04 -17.07 -7.87
CA HIS A 32 27.40 -16.85 -8.38
C HIS A 32 28.21 -18.16 -8.31
N GLU A 33 29.16 -18.36 -9.23
CA GLU A 33 30.02 -19.57 -9.24
C GLU A 33 30.71 -19.81 -7.89
N LEU A 34 31.27 -18.75 -7.29
CA LEU A 34 31.87 -18.79 -5.95
C LEU A 34 30.90 -19.25 -4.85
N GLU A 35 29.60 -18.95 -4.96
CA GLU A 35 28.62 -19.46 -4.00
C GLU A 35 28.40 -20.96 -4.17
N VAL A 36 28.46 -21.47 -5.40
CA VAL A 36 28.36 -22.90 -5.69
C VAL A 36 29.64 -23.63 -5.25
N GLN A 37 30.81 -23.03 -5.43
CA GLN A 37 32.07 -23.56 -4.90
C GLN A 37 32.04 -23.63 -3.37
N ALA A 38 31.61 -22.56 -2.70
CA ALA A 38 31.48 -22.56 -1.23
C ALA A 38 30.37 -23.50 -0.71
N ILE A 39 29.43 -23.92 -1.56
CA ILE A 39 28.49 -25.01 -1.26
C ILE A 39 29.20 -26.36 -1.39
N ALA A 40 30.01 -26.56 -2.43
CA ALA A 40 30.80 -27.78 -2.62
C ALA A 40 31.85 -27.99 -1.51
N ASP A 41 32.40 -26.90 -0.97
CA ASP A 41 33.34 -26.91 0.15
C ASP A 41 32.64 -26.99 1.53
N ASP A 42 31.31 -27.17 1.57
CA ASP A 42 30.47 -27.23 2.78
C ASP A 42 30.52 -25.97 3.69
N GLU A 43 31.05 -24.84 3.21
CA GLU A 43 31.17 -23.60 4.00
C GLU A 43 29.85 -22.84 4.14
N VAL A 44 29.07 -22.75 3.07
CA VAL A 44 27.84 -21.94 2.99
C VAL A 44 26.56 -22.76 3.20
N ALA A 45 26.63 -24.07 3.00
CA ALA A 45 25.48 -24.97 2.98
C ALA A 45 25.12 -25.59 4.35
N ILE A 46 25.77 -25.16 5.44
CA ILE A 46 25.54 -25.73 6.78
C ILE A 46 24.05 -25.59 7.17
N GLY A 47 23.34 -26.72 7.19
CA GLY A 47 21.91 -26.79 7.52
C GLY A 47 20.93 -26.64 6.35
N ILE A 48 21.42 -26.54 5.10
CA ILE A 48 20.58 -26.55 3.89
C ILE A 48 20.39 -28.00 3.44
N VAL A 49 19.14 -28.47 3.39
CA VAL A 49 18.82 -29.80 2.86
C VAL A 49 18.75 -29.73 1.33
N GLY A 50 19.56 -30.56 0.66
CA GLY A 50 19.52 -30.71 -0.79
C GLY A 50 18.14 -31.18 -1.27
N GLN A 51 17.55 -30.47 -2.24
CA GLN A 51 16.24 -30.79 -2.78
C GLN A 51 16.36 -31.24 -4.23
N ASP A 52 15.90 -32.47 -4.50
CA ASP A 52 15.93 -33.07 -5.84
C ASP A 52 15.04 -32.28 -6.83
N PRO A 53 15.64 -31.65 -7.87
CA PRO A 53 14.90 -30.92 -8.90
C PRO A 53 14.11 -31.84 -9.84
N ILE A 54 14.45 -33.14 -9.94
CA ILE A 54 13.72 -34.13 -10.74
C ILE A 54 12.41 -34.48 -10.05
N THR A 55 12.46 -34.83 -8.76
CA THR A 55 11.26 -35.08 -7.95
C THR A 55 10.36 -33.83 -7.87
N GLY A 56 10.95 -32.63 -7.88
CA GLY A 56 10.23 -31.36 -7.95
C GLY A 56 9.63 -31.02 -9.33
N GLY A 57 9.90 -31.84 -10.36
CA GLY A 57 9.44 -31.60 -11.74
C GLY A 57 10.03 -30.34 -12.38
N GLN A 58 11.15 -29.84 -11.86
CA GLN A 58 11.84 -28.63 -12.34
C GLN A 58 12.87 -28.97 -13.41
N LEU A 59 13.48 -30.16 -13.34
CA LEU A 59 14.39 -30.71 -14.34
C LEU A 59 13.94 -32.12 -14.74
N THR A 60 14.31 -32.53 -15.95
CA THR A 60 14.18 -33.92 -16.37
C THR A 60 15.56 -34.60 -16.29
N ARG A 61 15.58 -35.93 -16.14
CA ARG A 61 16.83 -36.69 -16.07
C ARG A 61 17.63 -36.57 -17.37
N GLU A 62 16.93 -36.55 -18.50
CA GLU A 62 17.53 -36.41 -19.83
C GLU A 62 18.27 -35.07 -19.98
N GLU A 63 17.74 -34.00 -19.38
CA GLU A 63 18.32 -32.66 -19.43
C GLU A 63 19.63 -32.58 -18.63
N ILE A 64 19.66 -33.23 -17.45
CA ILE A 64 20.88 -33.34 -16.63
C ILE A 64 21.94 -34.13 -17.41
N GLU A 65 21.61 -35.31 -17.94
CA GLU A 65 22.55 -36.12 -18.70
C GLU A 65 23.07 -35.42 -19.97
N ARG A 66 22.28 -34.54 -20.59
CA ARG A 66 22.71 -33.72 -21.73
C ARG A 66 23.78 -32.72 -21.28
N CYS A 67 23.56 -32.05 -20.14
CA CYS A 67 24.47 -31.03 -19.63
C CYS A 67 25.71 -31.63 -18.92
N GLU A 68 25.64 -32.86 -18.43
CA GLU A 68 26.82 -33.60 -17.94
C GLU A 68 27.79 -33.96 -19.09
N ARG A 69 27.26 -34.24 -20.29
CA ARG A 69 28.09 -34.55 -21.47
C ARG A 69 28.67 -33.31 -22.14
N ASP A 70 28.03 -32.15 -21.98
CA ASP A 70 28.46 -30.87 -22.55
C ASP A 70 28.63 -29.79 -21.47
N PRO A 71 29.88 -29.47 -21.06
CA PRO A 71 30.16 -28.43 -20.06
C PRO A 71 29.73 -27.02 -20.47
N ALA A 72 29.50 -26.76 -21.76
CA ALA A 72 29.01 -25.47 -22.25
C ALA A 72 27.46 -25.40 -22.30
N GLY A 73 26.78 -26.52 -22.07
CA GLY A 73 25.33 -26.62 -22.11
C GLY A 73 24.68 -25.92 -20.92
N ARG A 74 23.55 -25.23 -21.15
CA ARG A 74 22.78 -24.54 -20.11
C ARG A 74 21.53 -25.36 -19.76
N LEU A 75 21.24 -25.51 -18.47
CA LEU A 75 20.04 -26.21 -18.02
C LEU A 75 18.81 -25.35 -18.26
N GLU A 76 17.77 -25.95 -18.83
CA GLU A 76 16.47 -25.32 -18.98
C GLU A 76 15.44 -25.94 -18.03
N LEU A 77 14.61 -25.09 -17.40
CA LEU A 77 13.50 -25.56 -16.57
C LEU A 77 12.50 -26.37 -17.40
N ALA A 78 12.12 -27.53 -16.88
CA ALA A 78 11.03 -28.32 -17.44
C ALA A 78 9.73 -27.49 -17.43
N LYS A 79 8.98 -27.57 -18.53
CA LYS A 79 7.66 -26.93 -18.64
C LYS A 79 6.68 -27.71 -17.76
N SER A 80 6.41 -27.20 -16.56
CA SER A 80 5.39 -27.77 -15.70
C SER A 80 4.00 -27.45 -16.25
N ASP A 81 3.18 -28.49 -16.46
CA ASP A 81 1.77 -28.40 -16.88
C ASP A 81 0.83 -28.11 -15.68
N ILE A 82 1.36 -27.49 -14.62
CA ILE A 82 0.58 -27.16 -13.43
C ILE A 82 -0.05 -25.79 -13.65
N PRO A 83 -1.39 -25.67 -13.63
CA PRO A 83 -2.04 -24.38 -13.80
C PRO A 83 -1.64 -23.43 -12.67
N GLN A 84 -1.05 -22.29 -13.02
CA GLN A 84 -0.63 -21.27 -12.07
C GLN A 84 -1.86 -20.79 -11.26
N PRO A 85 -1.79 -20.73 -9.91
CA PRO A 85 -2.89 -20.23 -9.12
C PRO A 85 -3.19 -18.77 -9.49
N VAL A 86 -4.43 -18.51 -9.92
CA VAL A 86 -4.90 -17.17 -10.27
C VAL A 86 -4.87 -16.30 -9.01
N VAL A 87 -4.10 -15.20 -9.05
CA VAL A 87 -4.04 -14.24 -7.94
C VAL A 87 -5.45 -13.69 -7.70
N ARG A 88 -6.02 -13.99 -6.53
CA ARG A 88 -7.36 -13.49 -6.18
C ARG A 88 -7.30 -11.96 -6.09
N PRO A 89 -8.33 -11.24 -6.61
CA PRO A 89 -8.37 -9.79 -6.48
C PRO A 89 -8.37 -9.40 -5.01
N LYS A 90 -7.56 -8.39 -4.68
CA LYS A 90 -7.44 -7.85 -3.33
C LYS A 90 -8.84 -7.46 -2.82
N GLY A 91 -9.25 -8.06 -1.70
CA GLY A 91 -10.54 -7.80 -1.07
C GLY A 91 -10.69 -6.35 -0.60
N PRO A 92 -11.88 -5.97 -0.07
CA PRO A 92 -12.13 -4.65 0.47
C PRO A 92 -11.06 -4.24 1.50
N ARG A 93 -10.48 -3.05 1.35
CA ARG A 93 -9.48 -2.54 2.30
C ARG A 93 -10.19 -2.23 3.63
N TYR A 94 -9.68 -2.79 4.72
CA TYR A 94 -10.13 -2.40 6.06
C TYR A 94 -9.76 -0.94 6.33
N THR A 95 -10.74 -0.13 6.74
CA THR A 95 -10.51 1.24 7.18
C THR A 95 -10.43 1.27 8.71
N PRO A 96 -9.32 1.76 9.30
CA PRO A 96 -9.18 1.87 10.75
C PRO A 96 -10.23 2.82 11.31
N VAL A 97 -10.65 2.59 12.57
CA VAL A 97 -11.76 3.30 13.22
C VAL A 97 -11.58 4.82 13.18
N SER A 98 -10.36 5.31 13.43
CA SER A 98 -10.03 6.74 13.41
C SER A 98 -10.38 7.41 12.08
N LYS A 99 -10.21 6.70 10.96
CA LYS A 99 -10.46 7.24 9.60
C LYS A 99 -11.88 6.98 9.10
N ARG A 100 -12.77 6.40 9.91
CA ARG A 100 -14.16 6.13 9.50
C ARG A 100 -15.02 7.39 9.52
N ALA A 101 -14.71 8.33 10.42
CA ALA A 101 -15.39 9.62 10.51
C ALA A 101 -15.16 10.49 9.26
N ASP A 102 -14.00 10.34 8.61
CA ASP A 102 -13.64 11.10 7.40
C ASP A 102 -14.20 10.51 6.09
N LYS A 103 -14.81 9.32 6.15
CA LYS A 103 -15.43 8.70 4.97
C LYS A 103 -16.55 9.54 4.35
N PRO A 104 -17.54 10.06 5.10
CA PRO A 104 -18.59 10.89 4.51
C PRO A 104 -18.05 12.19 3.91
N ASP A 105 -17.00 12.78 4.49
CA ASP A 105 -16.30 13.95 3.96
C ASP A 105 -15.65 13.66 2.61
N ALA A 106 -14.97 12.53 2.50
CA ALA A 106 -14.38 12.05 1.24
C ALA A 106 -15.44 11.72 0.17
N ILE A 107 -16.57 11.16 0.56
CA ILE A 107 -17.70 10.88 -0.36
C ILE A 107 -18.28 12.21 -0.88
N ALA A 108 -18.50 13.18 0.01
CA ALA A 108 -19.03 14.49 -0.36
C ALA A 108 -18.11 15.22 -1.36
N TRP A 109 -16.79 15.10 -1.19
CA TRP A 109 -15.82 15.64 -2.16
C TRP A 109 -15.87 14.93 -3.51
N LEU A 110 -15.94 13.60 -3.53
CA LEU A 110 -16.04 12.84 -4.79
C LEU A 110 -17.32 13.17 -5.56
N LEU A 111 -18.46 13.29 -4.88
CA LEU A 111 -19.73 13.64 -5.51
C LEU A 111 -19.71 15.06 -6.10
N ARG A 112 -18.96 15.99 -5.50
CA ARG A 112 -18.82 17.37 -5.99
C ARG A 112 -17.83 17.48 -7.15
N ASN A 113 -16.67 16.84 -7.04
CA ASN A 113 -15.55 17.06 -7.96
C ASN A 113 -15.53 16.06 -9.11
N GLN A 114 -16.17 14.89 -8.96
CA GLN A 114 -16.11 13.78 -9.90
C GLN A 114 -17.50 13.13 -10.08
N PRO A 115 -18.46 13.82 -10.72
CA PRO A 115 -19.82 13.32 -10.90
C PRO A 115 -19.92 12.09 -11.80
N ASP A 116 -18.90 11.84 -12.65
CA ASP A 116 -18.84 10.68 -13.54
C ASP A 116 -18.58 9.35 -12.81
N LEU A 117 -18.22 9.39 -11.52
CA LEU A 117 -17.94 8.20 -10.73
C LEU A 117 -19.22 7.46 -10.33
N THR A 118 -19.26 6.16 -10.65
CA THR A 118 -20.36 5.29 -10.20
C THR A 118 -20.24 4.96 -8.71
N ASP A 119 -21.37 4.74 -8.04
CA ASP A 119 -21.42 4.37 -6.61
C ASP A 119 -20.60 3.10 -6.31
N ALA A 120 -20.51 2.17 -7.27
CA ALA A 120 -19.69 0.97 -7.16
C ALA A 120 -18.18 1.28 -7.15
N GLN A 121 -17.74 2.28 -7.94
CA GLN A 121 -16.36 2.75 -7.95
C GLN A 121 -16.01 3.48 -6.65
N ILE A 122 -16.90 4.35 -6.17
CA ILE A 122 -16.74 5.07 -4.88
C ILE A 122 -16.65 4.06 -3.72
N GLY A 123 -17.55 3.07 -3.69
CA GLY A 123 -17.55 2.02 -2.67
C GLY A 123 -16.25 1.22 -2.61
N ARG A 124 -15.68 0.87 -3.78
CA ARG A 124 -14.40 0.15 -3.88
C ARG A 124 -13.19 1.03 -3.52
N LEU A 125 -13.23 2.32 -3.87
CA LEU A 125 -12.12 3.25 -3.65
C LEU A 125 -11.97 3.62 -2.16
N ILE A 126 -13.08 3.93 -1.49
CA ILE A 126 -13.09 4.38 -0.08
C ILE A 126 -13.27 3.20 0.90
N GLY A 127 -13.84 2.08 0.45
CA GLY A 127 -14.27 1.00 1.34
C GLY A 127 -15.53 1.37 2.12
N THR A 128 -16.55 1.87 1.41
CA THR A 128 -17.87 2.24 1.95
C THR A 128 -18.98 1.45 1.27
N THR A 129 -20.20 1.51 1.81
CA THR A 129 -21.37 0.83 1.25
C THR A 129 -22.23 1.80 0.43
N LYS A 130 -23.00 1.26 -0.54
CA LYS A 130 -23.90 2.06 -1.36
C LYS A 130 -24.93 2.88 -0.54
N PRO A 131 -25.57 2.32 0.51
CA PRO A 131 -26.50 3.09 1.34
C PRO A 131 -25.86 4.32 1.97
N THR A 132 -24.59 4.21 2.41
CA THR A 132 -23.86 5.36 2.96
C THR A 132 -23.61 6.43 1.89
N ILE A 133 -23.28 6.04 0.65
CA ILE A 133 -23.09 6.98 -0.46
C ILE A 133 -24.40 7.71 -0.77
N THR A 134 -25.51 6.98 -0.85
CA THR A 134 -26.85 7.55 -1.07
C THR A 134 -27.25 8.50 0.07
N ALA A 135 -27.01 8.12 1.33
CA ALA A 135 -27.32 8.97 2.47
C ALA A 135 -26.52 10.28 2.49
N VAL A 136 -25.27 10.27 2.02
CA VAL A 136 -24.46 11.49 1.87
C VAL A 136 -24.96 12.34 0.69
N ARG A 137 -25.31 11.72 -0.44
CA ARG A 137 -25.90 12.40 -1.61
C ARG A 137 -27.21 13.11 -1.26
N ASP A 138 -28.08 12.42 -0.55
CA ASP A 138 -29.41 12.91 -0.18
C ASP A 138 -29.38 13.76 1.10
N ARG A 139 -28.20 13.96 1.70
CA ARG A 139 -27.99 14.66 2.98
C ARG A 139 -28.79 14.08 4.16
N THR A 140 -29.16 12.80 4.09
CA THR A 140 -29.87 12.06 5.16
C THR A 140 -28.92 11.32 6.11
N HIS A 141 -27.61 11.41 5.89
CA HIS A 141 -26.62 10.93 6.85
C HIS A 141 -26.73 11.70 8.19
N TRP A 142 -26.58 11.01 9.32
CA TRP A 142 -26.74 11.62 10.66
C TRP A 142 -25.85 12.86 10.89
N ASN A 143 -24.66 12.88 10.26
CA ASN A 143 -23.70 13.98 10.33
C ASN A 143 -23.72 14.90 9.09
N SER A 144 -24.80 14.93 8.31
CA SER A 144 -24.82 15.67 7.02
C SER A 144 -24.57 17.17 7.15
N SER A 145 -25.00 17.78 8.27
CA SER A 145 -24.83 19.22 8.53
C SER A 145 -23.38 19.65 8.75
N ASN A 146 -22.51 18.75 9.25
CA ASN A 146 -21.13 19.09 9.58
C ASN A 146 -20.11 18.54 8.57
N LEU A 147 -20.56 18.07 7.41
CA LEU A 147 -19.65 17.47 6.43
C LEU A 147 -18.74 18.54 5.81
N THR A 148 -17.45 18.25 5.81
CA THR A 148 -16.44 19.09 5.14
C THR A 148 -15.87 18.33 3.95
N PRO A 149 -16.19 18.74 2.70
CA PRO A 149 -15.70 18.02 1.52
C PRO A 149 -14.17 18.09 1.45
N ARG A 150 -13.50 16.97 1.76
CA ARG A 150 -12.04 16.81 1.70
C ARG A 150 -11.63 15.73 0.73
N SER A 151 -10.48 15.89 0.08
CA SER A 151 -10.01 14.91 -0.89
C SER A 151 -9.74 13.55 -0.22
N PRO A 152 -10.20 12.42 -0.80
CA PRO A 152 -9.94 11.10 -0.24
C PRO A 152 -8.44 10.76 -0.17
N VAL A 153 -7.61 11.45 -0.96
CA VAL A 153 -6.15 11.28 -0.93
C VAL A 153 -5.52 12.02 0.24
N GLU A 154 -5.98 13.23 0.55
CA GLU A 154 -5.50 14.03 1.68
C GLU A 154 -5.85 13.36 3.02
N VAL A 155 -7.03 12.77 3.10
CA VAL A 155 -7.45 11.95 4.26
C VAL A 155 -6.65 10.63 4.33
N GLY A 156 -6.02 10.23 3.24
CA GLY A 156 -5.26 8.98 3.12
C GLY A 156 -6.15 7.74 3.14
N LEU A 157 -7.32 7.81 2.48
CA LEU A 157 -8.20 6.67 2.21
C LEU A 157 -7.83 5.97 0.91
N CYS A 158 -7.33 6.71 -0.07
CA CYS A 158 -6.80 6.18 -1.32
C CYS A 158 -5.48 6.85 -1.72
N THR A 159 -4.75 6.21 -2.63
CA THR A 159 -3.55 6.82 -3.25
C THR A 159 -3.92 7.67 -4.47
N HIS A 160 -3.07 8.63 -4.83
CA HIS A 160 -3.24 9.42 -6.05
C HIS A 160 -3.37 8.55 -7.31
N GLN A 161 -2.62 7.45 -7.37
CA GLN A 161 -2.65 6.51 -8.49
C GLN A 161 -4.00 5.78 -8.59
N GLU A 162 -4.54 5.32 -7.46
CA GLU A 162 -5.86 4.66 -7.42
C GLU A 162 -6.97 5.63 -7.83
N LEU A 163 -6.97 6.87 -7.31
CA LEU A 163 -7.98 7.87 -7.68
C LEU A 163 -7.93 8.17 -9.18
N ARG A 164 -6.74 8.45 -9.73
CA ARG A 164 -6.56 8.72 -11.17
C ARG A 164 -7.02 7.54 -12.04
N ALA A 165 -6.66 6.32 -11.66
CA ALA A 165 -7.05 5.12 -12.42
C ALA A 165 -8.58 4.92 -12.45
N VAL A 166 -9.28 5.25 -11.36
CA VAL A 166 -10.73 5.15 -11.30
C VAL A 166 -11.40 6.26 -12.13
N VAL A 167 -10.89 7.49 -12.08
CA VAL A 167 -11.40 8.62 -12.89
C VAL A 167 -11.25 8.35 -14.38
N VAL A 168 -10.09 7.87 -14.83
CA VAL A 168 -9.88 7.50 -16.25
C VAL A 168 -10.87 6.42 -16.68
N LYS A 169 -11.04 5.36 -15.87
CA LYS A 169 -12.02 4.29 -16.15
C LYS A 169 -13.47 4.78 -16.14
N ALA A 170 -13.79 5.77 -15.31
CA ALA A 170 -15.12 6.37 -15.27
C ALA A 170 -15.36 7.22 -16.53
N ALA A 171 -14.39 8.04 -16.95
CA ALA A 171 -14.46 8.80 -18.18
C ALA A 171 -14.61 7.90 -19.42
N GLU A 172 -13.86 6.80 -19.51
CA GLU A 172 -14.00 5.80 -20.59
C GLU A 172 -15.40 5.17 -20.61
N LYS A 173 -15.94 4.82 -19.45
CA LYS A 173 -17.29 4.26 -19.34
C LYS A 173 -18.38 5.29 -19.64
N ALA A 174 -18.21 6.53 -19.19
CA ALA A 174 -19.13 7.62 -19.49
C ALA A 174 -19.12 7.96 -20.99
N ALA A 175 -17.95 7.90 -21.65
CA ALA A 175 -17.84 8.03 -23.10
C ALA A 175 -18.55 6.88 -23.83
N LYS A 176 -18.37 5.63 -23.36
CA LYS A 176 -19.02 4.45 -23.96
C LYS A 176 -20.53 4.38 -23.74
N ASN A 177 -21.01 4.92 -22.63
CA ASN A 177 -22.44 4.93 -22.27
C ASN A 177 -23.18 6.19 -22.75
N ARG A 178 -22.49 7.11 -23.45
CA ARG A 178 -23.11 8.27 -24.07
C ARG A 178 -23.79 7.81 -25.37
N PRO A 179 -25.13 7.89 -25.50
CA PRO A 179 -25.79 7.61 -26.77
C PRO A 179 -25.30 8.62 -27.81
N ALA A 180 -24.98 8.14 -29.02
CA ALA A 180 -24.54 8.99 -30.12
C ALA A 180 -25.63 10.01 -30.46
N GLY A 181 -25.49 11.26 -29.99
CA GLY A 181 -26.48 12.31 -30.31
C GLY A 181 -26.61 13.51 -29.36
N GLN A 182 -25.65 13.81 -28.48
CA GLN A 182 -25.68 15.07 -27.72
C GLN A 182 -24.32 15.78 -27.81
N PRO A 183 -24.26 17.02 -28.33
CA PRO A 183 -23.02 17.79 -28.39
C PRO A 183 -22.39 17.98 -27.00
N PRO A 184 -21.07 18.14 -26.90
CA PRO A 184 -20.44 18.45 -25.62
C PRO A 184 -20.98 19.79 -25.12
N GLU A 185 -21.68 19.77 -24.00
CA GLU A 185 -21.87 20.98 -23.21
C GLU A 185 -20.48 21.36 -22.69
N SER A 186 -19.84 22.29 -23.39
CA SER A 186 -18.59 22.89 -22.98
C SER A 186 -18.70 23.33 -21.53
N PRO A 187 -17.75 22.99 -20.64
CA PRO A 187 -17.67 23.68 -19.37
C PRO A 187 -17.52 25.16 -19.69
N ALA A 188 -18.43 25.97 -19.16
CA ALA A 188 -18.35 27.42 -19.23
C ALA A 188 -16.91 27.84 -18.88
N PRO A 189 -16.24 28.64 -19.73
CA PRO A 189 -14.93 29.16 -19.40
C PRO A 189 -15.00 29.88 -18.06
N LEU A 190 -14.24 29.39 -17.08
CA LEU A 190 -13.96 30.14 -15.87
C LEU A 190 -13.33 31.46 -16.32
N GLU A 191 -14.09 32.54 -16.18
CA GLU A 191 -13.66 33.90 -16.45
C GLU A 191 -12.36 34.15 -15.68
N ALA A 192 -11.32 34.47 -16.44
CA ALA A 192 -10.10 35.03 -15.89
C ALA A 192 -10.42 36.40 -15.28
N PRO A 193 -9.97 36.74 -14.06
CA PRO A 193 -9.97 38.13 -13.64
C PRO A 193 -8.76 38.81 -14.30
N VAL A 194 -9.03 39.64 -15.29
CA VAL A 194 -8.08 40.61 -15.85
C VAL A 194 -8.10 41.89 -15.00
N ALA A 195 -6.88 42.32 -14.62
CA ALA A 195 -6.33 43.66 -14.33
C ALA A 195 -7.30 44.82 -13.96
N ASP A 196 -7.04 45.68 -12.97
CA ASP A 196 -5.95 46.69 -12.91
C ASP A 196 -6.12 47.45 -11.58
N THR A 197 -5.14 47.70 -10.69
CA THR A 197 -4.09 48.75 -10.69
C THR A 197 -3.75 49.06 -9.20
N PRO A 198 -2.71 49.85 -8.84
CA PRO A 198 -1.35 49.95 -9.35
C PRO A 198 -0.28 49.84 -8.24
N VAL A 199 0.97 49.62 -8.67
CA VAL A 199 2.20 49.58 -7.87
C VAL A 199 2.60 50.98 -7.40
N ASP A 200 2.91 51.14 -6.10
CA ASP A 200 3.74 52.23 -5.57
C ASP A 200 4.93 51.65 -4.77
N ASN A 201 6.02 52.40 -4.78
CA ASN A 201 7.40 51.92 -4.88
C ASN A 201 8.19 52.10 -3.55
N SER A 202 8.71 51.00 -2.97
CA SER A 202 9.96 50.92 -2.16
C SER A 202 10.12 51.74 -0.84
N PRO A 203 11.20 51.55 -0.03
CA PRO A 203 11.86 50.33 0.46
C PRO A 203 12.19 50.35 1.99
N ALA A 204 12.73 49.23 2.50
CA ALA A 204 13.67 49.12 3.63
C ALA A 204 13.15 49.11 5.10
N GLU A 205 13.84 48.24 5.88
CA GLU A 205 13.98 48.22 7.36
C GLU A 205 12.79 47.70 8.18
N GLU A 206 12.92 46.51 8.80
CA GLU A 206 12.84 46.34 10.28
C GLU A 206 13.10 44.87 10.70
N SER A 207 14.31 44.36 10.45
CA SER A 207 14.83 43.18 11.13
C SER A 207 15.53 43.63 12.42
N ALA A 208 14.77 43.93 13.48
CA ALA A 208 15.35 44.37 14.77
C ALA A 208 14.49 44.13 16.03
N GLN A 209 13.35 43.44 15.97
CA GLN A 209 12.46 43.33 17.16
C GLN A 209 12.21 41.92 17.71
N GLU A 210 12.85 40.88 17.16
CA GLU A 210 12.64 39.50 17.66
C GLU A 210 13.65 39.03 18.72
N ALA A 211 14.60 39.90 19.14
CA ALA A 211 15.68 39.53 20.06
C ALA A 211 15.60 40.15 21.47
N SER A 212 14.57 40.94 21.80
CA SER A 212 14.46 41.62 23.12
C SER A 212 13.28 41.17 23.98
N MET A 213 12.60 40.08 23.61
CA MET A 213 11.45 39.54 24.35
C MET A 213 11.71 38.10 24.81
N GLN A 214 12.97 37.79 25.15
CA GLN A 214 13.38 36.54 25.78
C GLN A 214 14.39 36.80 26.90
N GLU A 215 14.30 37.91 27.63
CA GLU A 215 15.17 38.14 28.79
C GLU A 215 14.50 39.07 29.83
N SER A 216 13.32 38.70 30.34
CA SER A 216 12.77 39.42 31.52
C SER A 216 11.73 38.66 32.36
N LEU A 217 11.65 37.33 32.29
CA LEU A 217 10.81 36.55 33.22
C LEU A 217 11.59 35.36 33.80
N LEU A 218 12.65 35.66 34.56
CA LEU A 218 13.14 34.77 35.61
C LEU A 218 13.22 35.55 36.92
N GLY A 219 12.26 35.31 37.80
CA GLY A 219 12.22 35.77 39.18
C GLY A 219 11.18 34.97 39.97
N ASP A 220 11.70 34.07 40.81
CA ASP A 220 11.12 33.44 42.01
C ASP A 220 9.89 32.49 41.94
N GLY A 221 10.18 31.18 42.02
CA GLY A 221 9.84 30.34 43.19
C GLY A 221 8.40 29.86 43.44
N ALA A 222 8.10 28.60 43.05
CA ALA A 222 7.30 27.64 43.85
C ALA A 222 7.41 26.21 43.25
N PRO A 223 7.59 25.12 44.05
CA PRO A 223 7.59 23.76 43.53
C PRO A 223 6.16 23.32 43.18
N ILE A 224 5.93 22.94 41.93
CA ILE A 224 4.66 22.34 41.49
C ILE A 224 4.72 20.85 41.83
N GLU A 225 3.96 20.46 42.85
CA GLU A 225 3.75 19.07 43.28
C GLU A 225 3.03 18.30 42.15
N LYS A 226 3.61 17.17 41.72
CA LYS A 226 3.03 16.31 40.68
C LYS A 226 1.74 15.68 41.21
N PRO A 227 0.61 15.69 40.47
CA PRO A 227 -0.57 14.94 40.87
C PRO A 227 -0.26 13.43 40.86
N PRO A 228 -0.74 12.65 41.84
CA PRO A 228 -0.44 11.22 41.93
C PRO A 228 -1.06 10.46 40.75
N GLU A 229 -0.29 9.52 40.20
CA GLU A 229 -0.73 8.64 39.11
C GLU A 229 -1.81 7.66 39.63
N PRO A 230 -2.88 7.40 38.86
CA PRO A 230 -3.96 6.52 39.30
C PRO A 230 -3.47 5.08 39.38
N THR A 231 -3.67 4.45 40.53
CA THR A 231 -3.33 3.05 40.78
C THR A 231 -4.38 2.10 40.19
N VAL A 232 -3.98 0.86 39.91
CA VAL A 232 -4.81 -0.18 39.27
C VAL A 232 -6.14 -0.49 39.98
N GLU A 233 -6.28 -0.10 41.25
CA GLU A 233 -7.49 -0.27 42.06
C GLU A 233 -8.58 0.77 41.73
N ASP A 234 -8.23 1.93 41.15
CA ASP A 234 -9.19 2.98 40.74
C ASP A 234 -9.88 2.64 39.41
N LEU A 235 -9.26 1.79 38.59
CA LEU A 235 -9.76 1.42 37.25
C LEU A 235 -10.71 0.23 37.27
N TRP A 236 -10.81 -0.50 38.39
CA TRP A 236 -11.66 -1.70 38.49
C TRP A 236 -12.20 -1.91 39.91
N PRO A 237 -13.32 -1.24 40.30
CA PRO A 237 -13.92 -1.46 41.60
C PRO A 237 -14.42 -2.90 41.70
N SER A 238 -13.77 -3.67 42.57
CA SER A 238 -14.13 -5.05 42.90
C SER A 238 -15.58 -5.08 43.42
N ALA A 239 -16.42 -5.90 42.78
CA ALA A 239 -17.81 -6.08 43.14
C ALA A 239 -17.96 -6.50 44.61
N THR A 240 -18.70 -5.70 45.39
CA THR A 240 -19.13 -6.09 46.73
C THR A 240 -20.16 -7.23 46.63
N PRO A 241 -20.03 -8.32 47.39
CA PRO A 241 -21.06 -9.35 47.44
C PRO A 241 -22.30 -8.83 48.16
N ASN A 242 -23.45 -8.94 47.50
CA ASN A 242 -24.77 -8.59 48.01
C ASN A 242 -25.10 -9.46 49.23
N SER A 243 -25.15 -8.86 50.41
CA SER A 243 -25.74 -9.43 51.61
C SER A 243 -27.20 -8.97 51.69
N ASP A 244 -28.13 -9.79 51.19
CA ASP A 244 -29.49 -9.85 51.74
C ASP A 244 -30.27 -11.01 51.11
N ALA A 245 -30.45 -12.07 51.90
CA ALA A 245 -31.51 -13.05 51.75
C ALA A 245 -31.98 -13.38 53.17
N SER A 246 -33.02 -12.66 53.60
CA SER A 246 -33.97 -13.12 54.62
C SER A 246 -35.20 -13.66 53.91
#